data_AF-A0A523HPZ3-F1
#
_entry.id   AF-A0A523HPZ3-F1
#
_cell.length_a   1.000
_cell.length_b   1.000
_cell.length_c   1.000
_cell.angle_alpha   90.00
_cell.angle_beta   90.00
_cell.angle_gamma   90.00
#
_symmetry.space_group_name_H-M   'P 1'
#
loop_
_entity.id
_entity.type
_entity.pdbx_description
1 polymer ?
#
loop_
_entity_poly.entity_id
_entity_poly.type
_entity_poly.pdbx_seq_one_letter_code
_entity_poly.pdbx_strand_id
1 'polypeptide(L)'
;MEKDGERIDAETINIDGGRVDYVEAEEIQITRGGARSISGNHIEMHQGGAWNVQGGRIDMHQSGAVAVRGDQITFLGSATGLALADTAQLEDSRTGLVVGREVHVSNSPSLIFVAREVHGDVQTYLDTRGALLAGVAAGVTGGIFLLLGRLLRRRT
;
A
#
# COMPACT_ATOMS: atom_id res chain seq x y z
N MET A 1 14.88 6.29 -38.44
CA MET A 1 14.60 5.76 -37.10
C MET A 1 13.24 6.31 -36.71
N GLU A 2 12.18 5.60 -37.08
CA GLU A 2 10.83 5.85 -36.58
C GLU A 2 10.28 4.45 -36.35
N LYS A 3 10.32 4.01 -35.08
CA LYS A 3 9.62 2.80 -34.68
C LYS A 3 8.24 3.27 -34.28
N ASP A 4 7.31 3.19 -35.23
CA ASP A 4 5.88 3.28 -34.97
C ASP A 4 5.54 2.26 -33.89
N GLY A 5 5.35 2.76 -32.67
CA GLY A 5 4.81 1.99 -31.57
C GLY A 5 3.38 1.67 -31.90
N GLU A 6 3.10 0.39 -32.12
CA GLU A 6 1.78 -0.16 -32.37
C GLU A 6 0.83 0.29 -31.26
N ARG A 7 -0.06 1.24 -31.59
CA ARG A 7 -1.09 1.74 -30.70
C ARG A 7 -2.25 0.76 -30.74
N ILE A 8 -2.34 -0.08 -29.71
CA ILE A 8 -3.38 -1.09 -29.59
C ILE A 8 -4.63 -0.41 -29.02
N ASP A 9 -5.57 -0.03 -29.88
CA ASP A 9 -6.93 0.38 -29.48
C ASP A 9 -7.76 -0.91 -29.30
N ALA A 10 -7.89 -1.37 -28.05
CA ALA A 10 -8.68 -2.55 -27.71
C ALA A 10 -9.59 -2.25 -26.51
N GLU A 11 -10.77 -2.86 -26.51
CA GLU A 11 -11.74 -2.77 -25.41
C GLU A 11 -11.17 -3.44 -24.14
N THR A 12 -10.52 -4.59 -24.31
CA THR A 12 -9.81 -5.32 -23.24
C THR A 12 -8.41 -5.71 -23.71
N ILE A 13 -7.39 -5.45 -22.89
CA ILE A 13 -6.01 -5.90 -23.12
C ILE A 13 -5.59 -6.84 -22.00
N ASN A 14 -5.16 -8.04 -22.38
CA ASN A 14 -4.55 -9.02 -21.47
C ASN A 14 -3.07 -9.17 -21.80
N ILE A 15 -2.21 -8.94 -20.81
CA ILE A 15 -0.76 -9.09 -20.92
C ILE A 15 -0.34 -10.21 -19.99
N ASP A 16 -0.02 -11.39 -20.52
CA ASP A 16 0.59 -12.49 -19.76
C ASP A 16 2.09 -12.56 -20.09
N GLY A 17 2.89 -11.93 -19.25
CA GLY A 17 4.33 -11.81 -19.44
C GLY A 17 4.77 -10.76 -20.48
N GLY A 18 6.07 -10.47 -20.47
CA GLY A 18 6.69 -9.50 -21.38
C GLY A 18 6.70 -8.06 -20.85
N ARG A 19 7.24 -7.16 -21.67
CA ARG A 19 7.35 -5.73 -21.35
C ARG A 19 6.74 -4.90 -22.46
N VAL A 20 5.73 -4.12 -22.13
CA VAL A 20 5.07 -3.19 -23.05
C VAL A 20 5.48 -1.76 -22.71
N ASP A 21 5.57 -0.89 -23.71
CA ASP A 21 5.89 0.51 -23.44
C ASP A 21 4.61 1.29 -23.06
N TYR A 22 3.54 1.20 -23.85
CA TYR A 22 2.27 1.90 -23.59
C TYR A 22 1.09 0.94 -23.75
N VAL A 23 0.18 0.98 -22.79
CA VAL A 23 -1.06 0.18 -22.80
C VAL A 23 -2.22 1.14 -22.53
N GLU A 24 -3.16 1.19 -23.46
CA GLU A 24 -4.37 1.99 -23.35
C GLU A 24 -5.57 1.16 -23.79
N ALA A 25 -6.52 0.97 -22.88
CA ALA A 25 -7.75 0.22 -23.11
C ALA A 25 -8.77 0.52 -22.02
N GLU A 26 -10.03 0.12 -22.21
CA GLU A 26 -11.05 0.28 -21.17
C GLU A 26 -10.77 -0.65 -19.99
N GLU A 27 -10.47 -1.92 -20.27
CA GLU A 27 -10.07 -2.92 -19.29
C GLU A 27 -8.65 -3.44 -19.58
N ILE A 28 -7.77 -3.43 -18.58
CA ILE A 28 -6.39 -3.90 -18.70
C ILE A 28 -6.10 -4.89 -17.60
N GLN A 29 -5.67 -6.09 -17.97
CA GLN A 29 -5.19 -7.10 -17.02
C GLN A 29 -3.74 -7.46 -17.35
N ILE A 30 -2.86 -7.31 -16.37
CA ILE A 30 -1.44 -7.66 -16.50
C ILE A 30 -1.11 -8.75 -15.49
N THR A 31 -0.66 -9.90 -16.00
CA THR A 31 -0.17 -11.03 -15.19
C THR A 31 1.30 -11.25 -15.48
N ARG A 32 2.17 -11.15 -14.47
CA ARG A 32 3.62 -11.39 -14.57
C ARG A 32 4.32 -10.57 -15.67
N GLY A 33 3.78 -9.41 -16.02
CA GLY A 33 4.28 -8.53 -17.06
C GLY A 33 4.77 -7.20 -16.50
N GLY A 34 5.23 -6.33 -17.39
CA GLY A 34 5.49 -4.95 -17.02
C GLY A 34 5.17 -3.95 -18.11
N ALA A 35 4.78 -2.75 -17.71
CA ALA A 35 4.46 -1.67 -18.63
C ALA A 35 5.12 -0.36 -18.20
N ARG A 36 5.55 0.49 -19.15
CA ARG A 36 6.02 1.82 -18.78
C ARG A 36 4.83 2.74 -18.46
N SER A 37 3.78 2.73 -19.26
CA SER A 37 2.58 3.52 -19.00
C SER A 37 1.33 2.68 -19.22
N ILE A 38 0.42 2.71 -18.26
CA ILE A 38 -0.87 2.03 -18.32
C ILE A 38 -1.96 3.09 -18.11
N SER A 39 -2.92 3.17 -19.02
CA SER A 39 -4.06 4.06 -18.95
C SER A 39 -5.34 3.30 -19.26
N GLY A 40 -6.31 3.30 -18.34
CA GLY A 40 -7.58 2.61 -18.57
C GLY A 40 -8.62 2.85 -17.50
N ASN A 41 -9.84 2.36 -17.67
CA ASN A 41 -10.90 2.55 -16.67
C ASN A 41 -10.80 1.53 -15.54
N HIS A 42 -10.57 0.25 -15.88
CA HIS A 42 -10.38 -0.85 -14.93
C HIS A 42 -9.04 -1.52 -15.18
N ILE A 43 -8.13 -1.46 -14.21
CA ILE A 43 -6.77 -1.98 -14.33
C ILE A 43 -6.52 -3.00 -13.23
N GLU A 44 -6.23 -4.24 -13.61
CA GLU A 44 -5.81 -5.30 -12.70
C GLU A 44 -4.37 -5.70 -12.97
N MET A 45 -3.54 -5.76 -11.93
CA MET A 45 -2.14 -6.12 -12.05
C MET A 45 -1.76 -7.19 -11.02
N HIS A 46 -1.36 -8.36 -11.51
CA HIS A 46 -0.94 -9.51 -10.72
C HIS A 46 0.53 -9.81 -10.97
N GLN A 47 1.36 -9.72 -9.93
CA GLN A 47 2.80 -10.03 -10.00
C GLN A 47 3.53 -9.23 -11.09
N GLY A 48 3.11 -7.98 -11.32
CA GLY A 48 3.60 -7.14 -12.40
C GLY A 48 4.37 -5.91 -11.92
N GLY A 49 4.96 -5.18 -12.87
CA GLY A 49 5.70 -3.95 -12.61
C GLY A 49 5.34 -2.83 -13.57
N ALA A 50 5.01 -1.64 -13.06
CA ALA A 50 4.73 -0.48 -13.89
C ALA A 50 5.50 0.77 -13.47
N TRP A 51 5.69 1.71 -14.40
CA TRP A 51 6.21 3.03 -14.02
C TRP A 51 5.06 3.96 -13.64
N ASN A 52 4.15 4.20 -14.59
CA ASN A 52 2.96 5.01 -14.36
C ASN A 52 1.71 4.18 -14.63
N VAL A 53 0.79 4.17 -13.66
CA VAL A 53 -0.52 3.53 -13.78
C VAL A 53 -1.56 4.60 -13.53
N GLN A 54 -2.46 4.81 -14.49
CA GLN A 54 -3.55 5.76 -14.37
C GLN A 54 -4.87 5.12 -14.75
N GLY A 55 -5.89 5.26 -13.90
CA GLY A 55 -7.21 4.76 -14.24
C GLY A 55 -8.30 5.05 -13.23
N GLY A 56 -9.54 4.64 -13.52
CA GLY A 56 -10.67 4.84 -12.61
C GLY A 56 -10.58 3.92 -11.39
N ARG A 57 -10.53 2.61 -11.64
CA ARG A 57 -10.31 1.57 -10.64
C ARG A 57 -9.01 0.82 -10.94
N ILE A 58 -8.14 0.72 -9.95
CA ILE A 58 -6.85 0.06 -10.07
C ILE A 58 -6.71 -0.95 -8.93
N ASP A 59 -6.55 -2.23 -9.27
CA ASP A 59 -6.34 -3.31 -8.32
C ASP A 59 -4.95 -3.94 -8.56
N MET A 60 -4.07 -3.77 -7.57
CA MET A 60 -2.68 -4.24 -7.63
C MET A 60 -2.43 -5.33 -6.61
N HIS A 61 -2.18 -6.55 -7.10
CA HIS A 61 -1.89 -7.74 -6.30
C HIS A 61 -0.43 -8.16 -6.49
N GLN A 62 0.36 -8.15 -5.41
CA GLN A 62 1.76 -8.54 -5.40
C GLN A 62 2.59 -7.83 -6.49
N SER A 63 2.25 -6.58 -6.76
CA SER A 63 2.78 -5.82 -7.90
C SER A 63 3.52 -4.57 -7.45
N GLY A 64 4.33 -4.00 -8.33
CA GLY A 64 5.13 -2.81 -8.08
C GLY A 64 4.82 -1.67 -9.04
N ALA A 65 4.69 -0.44 -8.54
CA ALA A 65 4.59 0.73 -9.42
C ALA A 65 5.33 1.96 -8.90
N VAL A 66 5.93 2.78 -9.77
CA VAL A 66 6.58 4.02 -9.32
C VAL A 66 5.53 5.06 -8.94
N ALA A 67 4.54 5.29 -9.81
CA ALA A 67 3.43 6.20 -9.57
C ALA A 67 2.11 5.55 -10.00
N VAL A 68 1.10 5.67 -9.14
CA VAL A 68 -0.26 5.16 -9.37
C VAL A 68 -1.24 6.29 -9.10
N ARG A 69 -2.15 6.54 -10.04
CA ARG A 69 -3.21 7.54 -9.90
C ARG A 69 -4.56 6.95 -10.30
N GLY A 70 -5.56 7.10 -9.44
CA GLY A 70 -6.92 6.75 -9.82
C GLY A 70 -7.98 7.20 -8.85
N ASP A 71 -9.24 6.88 -9.14
CA ASP A 71 -10.32 7.22 -8.22
C ASP A 71 -10.38 6.21 -7.08
N GLN A 72 -10.31 4.92 -7.41
CA GLN A 72 -10.25 3.82 -6.44
C GLN A 72 -8.98 3.01 -6.70
N ILE A 73 -8.12 2.89 -5.68
CA ILE A 73 -6.88 2.11 -5.77
C ILE A 73 -6.84 1.07 -4.66
N THR A 74 -6.65 -0.19 -5.01
CA THR A 74 -6.42 -1.28 -4.06
C THR A 74 -4.99 -1.80 -4.24
N PHE A 75 -4.24 -1.87 -3.14
CA PHE A 75 -2.92 -2.50 -3.08
C PHE A 75 -3.00 -3.69 -2.13
N LEU A 76 -2.77 -4.90 -2.63
CA LEU A 76 -2.67 -6.13 -1.83
C LEU A 76 -1.28 -6.74 -1.98
N GLY A 77 -0.47 -6.74 -0.92
CA GLY A 77 0.90 -7.25 -0.96
C GLY A 77 1.81 -6.51 -1.95
N SER A 78 1.48 -5.27 -2.29
CA SER A 78 2.07 -4.50 -3.39
C SER A 78 2.99 -3.39 -2.90
N ALA A 79 3.79 -2.81 -3.80
CA ALA A 79 4.68 -1.71 -3.47
C ALA A 79 4.52 -0.52 -4.42
N THR A 80 4.42 0.70 -3.89
CA THR A 80 4.47 1.90 -4.74
C THR A 80 5.26 3.07 -4.18
N GLY A 81 5.88 3.86 -5.05
CA GLY A 81 6.55 5.09 -4.66
C GLY A 81 5.56 6.21 -4.33
N LEU A 82 4.57 6.41 -5.21
CA LEU A 82 3.56 7.46 -5.10
C LEU A 82 2.17 6.91 -5.44
N ALA A 83 1.21 7.04 -4.52
CA ALA A 83 -0.20 6.78 -4.75
C ALA A 83 -1.01 8.06 -4.65
N LEU A 84 -1.81 8.35 -5.68
CA LEU A 84 -2.74 9.47 -5.75
C LEU A 84 -4.14 8.90 -5.95
N ALA A 85 -4.95 8.83 -4.89
CA ALA A 85 -6.28 8.23 -4.97
C ALA A 85 -7.36 9.11 -4.38
N ASP A 86 -8.58 9.01 -4.89
CA ASP A 86 -9.72 9.50 -4.12
C ASP A 86 -9.98 8.58 -2.92
N THR A 87 -10.08 7.28 -3.18
CA THR A 87 -10.14 6.22 -2.17
C THR A 87 -8.99 5.24 -2.41
N ALA A 88 -8.10 5.06 -1.43
CA ALA A 88 -7.04 4.06 -1.48
C ALA A 88 -7.28 2.97 -0.44
N GLN A 89 -7.04 1.71 -0.76
CA GLN A 89 -7.04 0.58 0.14
C GLN A 89 -5.66 -0.08 0.07
N LEU A 90 -4.97 -0.18 1.19
CA LEU A 90 -3.62 -0.72 1.30
C LEU A 90 -3.64 -1.88 2.29
N GLU A 91 -3.38 -3.08 1.82
CA GLU A 91 -3.30 -4.30 2.62
C GLU A 91 -1.95 -4.98 2.37
N ASP A 92 -1.18 -5.25 3.44
CA ASP A 92 0.17 -5.85 3.39
C ASP A 92 1.13 -5.18 2.38
N SER A 93 0.94 -3.88 2.14
CA SER A 93 1.56 -3.14 1.04
C SER A 93 2.54 -2.07 1.54
N ARG A 94 3.53 -1.73 0.73
CA ARG A 94 4.56 -0.74 1.09
C ARG A 94 4.46 0.48 0.21
N THR A 95 4.28 1.65 0.80
CA THR A 95 4.12 2.88 0.02
C THR A 95 5.11 3.97 0.42
N GLY A 96 5.59 4.75 -0.54
CA GLY A 96 6.42 5.92 -0.26
C GLY A 96 5.55 7.07 0.23
N LEU A 97 4.84 7.69 -0.69
CA LEU A 97 3.92 8.79 -0.45
C LEU A 97 2.51 8.38 -0.91
N VAL A 98 1.53 8.54 -0.03
CA VAL A 98 0.12 8.35 -0.37
C VAL A 98 -0.61 9.65 -0.15
N VAL A 99 -1.30 10.12 -1.19
CA VAL A 99 -2.16 11.29 -1.15
C VAL A 99 -3.56 10.85 -1.55
N GLY A 100 -4.54 11.08 -0.67
CA GLY A 100 -5.91 10.79 -1.04
C GLY A 100 -6.98 11.39 -0.16
N ARG A 101 -8.24 11.23 -0.53
CA ARG A 101 -9.34 11.73 0.30
C ARG A 101 -9.62 10.77 1.44
N GLU A 102 -9.77 9.50 1.09
CA GLU A 102 -10.05 8.42 2.02
C GLU A 102 -9.00 7.32 1.82
N VAL A 103 -8.27 6.97 2.87
CA VAL A 103 -7.21 5.98 2.78
C VAL A 103 -7.41 4.90 3.83
N HIS A 104 -7.61 3.67 3.37
CA HIS A 104 -7.69 2.49 4.20
C HIS A 104 -6.38 1.75 4.25
N VAL A 105 -5.88 1.47 5.45
CA VAL A 105 -4.52 0.93 5.65
C VAL A 105 -4.56 -0.21 6.66
N SER A 106 -4.14 -1.40 6.21
CA SER A 106 -4.04 -2.65 6.95
C SER A 106 -2.63 -3.22 6.79
N ASN A 107 -1.86 -3.29 7.88
CA ASN A 107 -0.49 -3.83 7.91
C ASN A 107 0.45 -3.29 6.80
N SER A 108 0.27 -2.02 6.44
CA SER A 108 0.91 -1.43 5.27
C SER A 108 1.78 -0.23 5.66
N PRO A 109 3.11 -0.39 5.82
CA PRO A 109 3.98 0.71 6.19
C PRO A 109 4.08 1.73 5.05
N SER A 110 4.01 3.02 5.40
CA SER A 110 4.33 4.10 4.49
C SER A 110 5.30 5.11 5.08
N LEU A 111 5.98 5.87 4.22
CA LEU A 111 6.85 6.96 4.66
C LEU A 111 6.05 8.23 4.97
N ILE A 112 5.09 8.61 4.12
CA ILE A 112 4.27 9.82 4.26
C ILE A 112 2.83 9.53 3.82
N PHE A 113 1.87 9.90 4.68
CA PHE A 113 0.45 9.95 4.36
C PHE A 113 -0.06 11.39 4.37
N VAL A 114 -0.76 11.79 3.31
CA VAL A 114 -1.53 13.04 3.26
C VAL A 114 -2.96 12.68 2.87
N ALA A 115 -3.82 12.51 3.87
CA ALA A 115 -5.21 12.14 3.63
C ALA A 115 -6.20 12.99 4.42
N ARG A 116 -7.41 13.19 3.86
CA ARG A 116 -8.50 13.89 4.57
C ARG A 116 -9.09 12.99 5.65
N GLU A 117 -9.23 11.70 5.34
CA GLU A 117 -9.77 10.69 6.22
C GLU A 117 -8.99 9.39 6.06
N VAL A 118 -8.70 8.71 7.17
CA VAL A 118 -7.93 7.46 7.19
C VAL A 118 -8.74 6.45 7.99
N HIS A 119 -9.15 5.36 7.35
CA HIS A 119 -10.05 4.36 7.90
C HIS A 119 -9.43 2.97 7.83
N GLY A 120 -9.25 2.27 8.92
CA GLY A 120 -8.80 0.89 8.83
C GLY A 120 -8.40 0.34 10.18
N ASP A 121 -8.52 -0.98 10.30
CA ASP A 121 -7.75 -1.71 11.28
C ASP A 121 -6.29 -1.58 10.88
N VAL A 122 -5.66 -0.46 11.30
CA VAL A 122 -4.28 -0.56 11.72
C VAL A 122 -4.32 -1.75 12.67
N GLN A 123 -3.71 -2.89 12.32
CA GLN A 123 -3.33 -3.86 13.33
C GLN A 123 -2.39 -3.10 14.27
N THR A 124 -3.01 -2.38 15.17
CA THR A 124 -2.36 -1.54 16.14
C THR A 124 -2.00 -2.57 17.15
N TYR A 125 -0.73 -2.95 17.16
CA TYR A 125 -0.16 -3.64 18.32
C TYR A 125 -0.46 -2.87 19.63
N LEU A 126 -0.95 -1.62 19.56
CA LEU A 126 -1.38 -0.75 20.64
C LEU A 126 -2.70 -0.02 20.32
N ASP A 127 -3.84 -0.72 20.34
CA ASP A 127 -5.15 -0.05 20.55
C ASP A 127 -5.14 0.65 21.93
N THR A 128 -5.99 1.66 22.18
CA THR A 128 -6.09 2.35 23.48
C THR A 128 -6.25 1.36 24.64
N ARG A 129 -7.00 0.27 24.40
CA ARG A 129 -7.16 -0.84 25.34
C ARG A 129 -5.87 -1.67 25.49
N GLY A 130 -5.17 -1.95 24.39
CA GLY A 130 -3.88 -2.65 24.38
C GLY A 130 -2.75 -1.85 25.05
N ALA A 131 -2.68 -0.54 24.82
CA ALA A 131 -1.74 0.38 25.44
C ALA A 131 -1.94 0.49 26.95
N LEU A 132 -3.20 0.53 27.40
CA LEU A 132 -3.53 0.52 28.81
C LEU A 132 -3.07 -0.77 29.50
N LEU A 133 -3.33 -1.93 28.87
CA LEU A 133 -2.94 -3.24 29.40
C LEU A 133 -1.41 -3.44 29.41
N ALA A 134 -0.72 -3.02 28.35
CA ALA A 134 0.74 -3.06 28.30
C ALA A 134 1.37 -2.14 29.36
N GLY A 135 0.82 -0.94 29.55
CA GLY A 135 1.23 -0.01 30.60
C GLY A 135 1.05 -0.59 32.01
N VAL A 136 -0.09 -1.23 32.28
CA VAL A 136 -0.35 -1.92 33.56
C VAL A 136 0.64 -3.07 33.78
N ALA A 137 0.85 -3.93 32.78
CA ALA A 137 1.76 -5.07 32.92
C ALA A 137 3.22 -4.63 33.15
N ALA A 138 3.70 -3.64 32.39
CA ALA A 138 5.04 -3.07 32.55
C ALA A 138 5.19 -2.34 33.90
N GLY A 139 4.17 -1.59 34.32
CA GLY A 139 4.17 -0.85 35.58
C GLY A 139 4.16 -1.76 36.81
N VAL A 140 3.36 -2.83 36.82
CA VAL A 140 3.34 -3.81 37.92
C VAL A 140 4.66 -4.55 38.02
N THR A 141 5.16 -5.05 36.88
CA THR A 141 6.42 -5.80 36.86
C THR A 141 7.59 -4.92 37.28
N GLY A 142 7.76 -3.76 36.64
CA GLY A 142 8.80 -2.80 36.98
C GLY A 142 8.67 -2.27 38.42
N GLY A 143 7.45 -2.00 38.87
CA GLY A 143 7.16 -1.53 40.23
C GLY A 143 7.55 -2.54 41.30
N ILE A 144 7.25 -3.84 41.09
CA ILE A 144 7.68 -4.92 42.00
C ILE A 144 9.20 -5.02 42.03
N PHE A 145 9.86 -5.01 40.87
CA PHE A 145 11.33 -5.02 40.80
C PHE A 145 11.97 -3.84 41.52
N LEU A 146 11.43 -2.63 41.37
CA LEU A 146 11.91 -1.44 42.07
C LEU A 146 11.65 -1.51 43.58
N LEU A 147 10.50 -2.01 44.02
CA LEU A 147 10.19 -2.17 45.45
C LEU A 147 11.10 -3.22 46.10
N LEU A 148 11.31 -4.36 45.44
CA LEU A 148 12.24 -5.41 45.90
C LEU A 148 13.68 -4.90 45.93
N GLY A 149 14.12 -4.21 44.86
CA GLY A 149 15.44 -3.57 44.83
C GLY A 149 15.62 -2.52 45.93
N ARG A 150 14.57 -1.75 46.23
CA ARG A 150 14.57 -0.76 47.32
C ARG A 150 14.61 -1.41 48.71
N LEU A 151 13.97 -2.56 48.89
CA LEU A 151 13.98 -3.31 50.16
C LEU A 151 15.33 -3.98 50.42
N LEU A 152 15.95 -4.54 49.38
CA LEU A 152 17.30 -5.12 49.45
C LEU A 152 18.35 -4.05 49.75
N ARG A 153 18.23 -2.87 49.12
CA ARG A 153 19.15 -1.73 49.34
C ARG A 153 18.98 -1.05 50.71
N ARG A 154 17.94 -1.38 51.49
CA ARG A 154 17.75 -0.91 52.88
C ARG A 154 18.41 -1.81 53.92
N ARG A 155 18.91 -2.98 53.52
CA ARG A 155 19.52 -3.98 54.44
C ARG A 155 21.04 -4.10 54.33
N THR A 156 21.66 -3.26 53.50
CA THR A 156 23.10 -3.01 53.40
C THR A 156 23.37 -1.56 53.75
#